data_AF-A0A2Z6UGH8-F1
#
_entry.id   AF-A0A2Z6UGH8-F1
#
_cell.length_a   1.000
_cell.length_b   1.000
_cell.length_c   1.000
_cell.angle_alpha   90.00
_cell.angle_beta   90.00
_cell.angle_gamma   90.00
#
_symmetry.space_group_name_H-M   'P 1'
#
loop_
_entity.id
_entity.type
_entity.pdbx_description
1 polymer ?
#
loop_
_entity_poly.entity_id
_entity_poly.type
_entity_poly.pdbx_seq_one_letter_code
_entity_poly.pdbx_strand_id
1 'polypeptide(L)'
;MIIDSGLHSFRILGAPEHIKKALVELYGRTDERKFADFQIRLNRNGLRKFLKPQVSIEIEGQQPFNPVPPEKLLPSIEWAMNWCVAAYEHNHLLIHASVVERNNKSIIFPAQSGSGKSTLSTYLALNGWHLFYDEMAVIDLKSQKTIPIFRPSSLKNESINIIAGLKKPINMSDVTVETHKGAIAHVMPHTRKIYQSLSPCKPCAVISISYRQGCNTEIVELDKAVGMSSMLLNAFNYSVIGSSAFDSMVELSNSVRFFEVTYSNMQDLALFLAELVNGSVDG
;
A
#
# COMPACT_ATOMS: atom_id res chain seq x y z
N MET A 1 12.79 10.48 15.30
CA MET A 1 11.33 10.36 15.15
C MET A 1 10.92 8.91 14.96
N ILE A 2 9.70 8.58 15.36
CA ILE A 2 9.09 7.27 15.14
C ILE A 2 7.90 7.43 14.18
N ILE A 3 7.74 6.48 13.27
CA ILE A 3 6.55 6.32 12.44
C ILE A 3 5.83 5.09 12.94
N ASP A 4 4.54 5.22 13.23
CA ASP A 4 3.70 4.14 13.72
C ASP A 4 2.65 3.85 12.64
N SER A 5 2.79 2.71 11.93
CA SER A 5 1.83 2.24 10.94
C SER A 5 0.70 1.40 11.55
N GLY A 6 0.67 1.30 12.88
CA GLY A 6 -0.22 0.46 13.66
C GLY A 6 0.34 -0.94 13.88
N LEU A 7 0.46 -1.75 12.81
CA LEU A 7 1.00 -3.10 12.92
C LEU A 7 2.51 -3.10 13.21
N HIS A 8 3.24 -2.14 12.64
CA HIS A 8 4.68 -1.99 12.81
C HIS A 8 5.03 -0.53 13.12
N SER A 9 6.20 -0.36 13.71
CA SER A 9 6.76 0.93 14.07
C SER A 9 8.21 1.05 13.63
N PHE A 10 8.57 2.23 13.12
CA PHE A 10 9.85 2.49 12.46
C PHE A 10 10.53 3.70 13.09
N ARG A 11 11.71 3.49 13.66
CA ARG A 11 12.55 4.58 14.18
C ARG A 11 13.44 5.11 13.06
N ILE A 12 13.20 6.35 12.67
CA ILE A 12 13.99 7.03 11.64
C ILE A 12 15.05 7.91 12.31
N LEU A 13 16.32 7.59 12.05
CA LEU A 13 17.50 8.27 12.59
C LEU A 13 18.25 9.02 11.48
N GLY A 14 18.76 10.22 11.79
CA GLY A 14 19.55 11.01 10.83
C GLY A 14 18.73 11.71 9.74
N ALA A 15 17.39 11.68 9.81
CA ALA A 15 16.54 12.37 8.85
C ALA A 15 16.80 13.90 8.83
N PRO A 16 17.00 14.50 7.65
CA PRO A 16 17.05 15.96 7.52
C PRO A 16 15.71 16.61 7.90
N GLU A 17 15.73 17.88 8.33
CA GLU A 17 14.52 18.57 8.79
C GLU A 17 13.38 18.61 7.76
N HIS A 18 13.67 18.83 6.47
CA HIS A 18 12.64 18.82 5.43
C HIS A 18 11.96 17.45 5.29
N ILE A 19 12.71 16.35 5.47
CA ILE A 19 12.15 14.99 5.46
C ILE A 19 11.33 14.74 6.72
N LYS A 20 11.82 15.15 7.90
CA LYS A 20 11.05 15.05 9.14
C LYS A 20 9.72 15.78 9.01
N LYS A 21 9.72 16.98 8.43
CA LYS A 21 8.49 17.75 8.18
C LYS A 21 7.52 16.98 7.28
N ALA A 22 7.96 16.49 6.13
CA ALA A 22 7.12 15.72 5.21
C ALA A 22 6.56 14.44 5.88
N LEU A 23 7.39 13.72 6.65
CA LEU A 23 6.93 12.54 7.39
C LEU A 23 5.92 12.90 8.49
N VAL A 24 6.09 14.02 9.19
CA VAL A 24 5.10 14.51 10.18
C VAL A 24 3.80 14.94 9.51
N GLU A 25 3.85 15.53 8.31
CA GLU A 25 2.66 15.89 7.54
C GLU A 25 1.87 14.64 7.11
N LEU A 26 2.55 13.57 6.71
CA LEU A 26 1.91 12.31 6.32
C LEU A 26 1.42 11.50 7.53
N TYR A 27 2.26 11.28 8.54
CA TYR A 27 1.97 10.33 9.64
C TYR A 27 1.50 10.98 10.94
N GLY A 28 1.63 12.31 11.05
CA GLY A 28 1.52 13.00 12.33
C GLY A 28 2.75 12.82 13.22
N ARG A 29 2.67 13.36 14.44
CA ARG A 29 3.70 13.19 15.46
C ARG A 29 3.40 12.01 16.36
N THR A 30 4.43 11.26 16.70
CA THR A 30 4.38 10.17 17.68
C THR A 30 5.38 10.42 18.79
N ASP A 31 5.19 9.73 19.93
CA ASP A 31 6.14 9.80 21.04
C ASP A 31 7.44 9.05 20.68
N GLU A 32 8.55 9.78 20.64
CA GLU A 32 9.87 9.24 20.28
C GLU A 32 10.44 8.25 21.33
N ARG A 33 9.85 8.21 22.53
CA ARG A 33 10.27 7.28 23.60
C ARG A 33 9.70 5.87 23.44
N LYS A 34 8.74 5.69 22.54
CA LYS A 34 8.15 4.37 22.29
C LYS A 34 9.18 3.40 21.71
N PHE A 35 8.95 2.12 21.97
CA PHE A 35 9.61 1.04 21.26
C PHE A 35 9.33 1.16 19.76
N ALA A 36 10.29 0.74 18.94
CA ALA A 36 10.15 0.66 17.49
C ALA A 36 10.61 -0.72 17.02
N ASP A 37 9.82 -1.37 16.17
CA ASP A 37 10.11 -2.71 15.64
C ASP A 37 11.33 -2.71 14.71
N PHE A 38 11.49 -1.63 13.94
CA PHE A 38 12.59 -1.45 13.00
C PHE A 38 13.32 -0.13 13.20
N GLN A 39 14.63 -0.12 12.97
CA GLN A 39 15.48 1.05 12.96
C GLN A 39 16.02 1.31 11.54
N ILE A 40 15.68 2.49 11.00
CA ILE A 40 16.16 2.98 9.71
C ILE A 40 17.08 4.18 9.97
N ARG A 41 18.34 4.06 9.58
CA ARG A 41 19.36 5.11 9.74
C ARG A 41 19.73 5.71 8.40
N LEU A 42 19.77 7.03 8.37
CA LEU A 42 20.11 7.82 7.20
C LEU A 42 21.48 8.44 7.42
N ASN A 43 22.48 7.93 6.70
CA ASN A 43 23.87 8.37 6.84
C ASN A 43 24.26 9.22 5.65
N ARG A 44 24.87 10.38 5.93
CA ARG A 44 25.40 11.29 4.91
C ARG A 44 26.90 11.04 4.77
N ASN A 45 27.33 10.62 3.59
CA ASN A 45 28.72 10.25 3.36
C ASN A 45 29.64 11.48 3.20
N GLY A 46 30.35 11.84 4.28
CA GLY A 46 31.59 12.63 4.34
C GLY A 46 31.85 13.66 3.22
N LEU A 47 33.08 13.61 2.66
CA LEU A 47 33.63 14.60 1.70
C LEU A 47 32.81 14.77 0.39
N ARG A 48 31.91 13.83 0.05
CA ARG A 48 30.96 13.97 -1.08
C ARG A 48 29.81 14.96 -0.80
N LYS A 49 29.71 15.50 0.42
CA LYS A 49 28.72 16.54 0.78
C LYS A 49 28.75 17.75 -0.17
N PHE A 50 29.90 18.06 -0.77
CA PHE A 50 30.09 19.24 -1.62
C PHE A 50 29.94 18.96 -3.13
N LEU A 51 30.02 17.70 -3.56
CA LEU A 51 29.90 17.32 -4.98
C LEU A 51 29.00 16.08 -5.11
N LYS A 52 27.73 16.31 -5.49
CA LYS A 52 26.65 15.30 -5.59
C LYS A 52 26.39 14.56 -4.26
N PRO A 53 25.75 15.23 -3.29
CA PRO A 53 25.46 14.63 -1.99
C PRO A 53 24.62 13.35 -2.16
N GLN A 54 24.94 12.34 -1.36
CA GLN A 54 24.22 11.07 -1.32
C GLN A 54 23.95 10.68 0.14
N VAL A 55 22.86 9.95 0.34
CA VAL A 55 22.41 9.43 1.63
C VAL A 55 22.31 7.92 1.51
N SER A 56 23.06 7.19 2.33
CA SER A 56 22.85 5.76 2.51
C SER A 56 21.71 5.51 3.48
N ILE A 57 20.91 4.49 3.19
CA ILE A 57 19.81 4.03 4.03
C ILE A 57 20.23 2.67 4.60
N GLU A 58 20.43 2.64 5.90
CA GLU A 58 20.73 1.43 6.65
C GLU A 58 19.49 0.97 7.41
N ILE A 59 19.21 -0.33 7.34
CA ILE A 59 18.12 -1.02 8.03
C ILE A 59 18.77 -2.07 8.92
N GLU A 60 18.58 -1.96 10.24
CA GLU A 60 19.20 -2.88 11.21
C GLU A 60 20.72 -3.06 11.02
N GLY A 61 21.42 -1.97 10.63
CA GLY A 61 22.87 -1.97 10.39
C GLY A 61 23.30 -2.56 9.05
N GLN A 62 22.37 -3.06 8.23
CA GLN A 62 22.62 -3.50 6.86
C GLN A 62 22.28 -2.39 5.88
N GLN A 63 22.98 -2.33 4.74
CA GLN A 63 22.67 -1.37 3.68
C GLN A 63 22.10 -2.09 2.44
N PRO A 64 20.79 -2.40 2.41
CA PRO A 64 20.20 -3.19 1.32
C PRO A 64 20.04 -2.43 0.00
N PHE A 65 20.26 -1.11 0.01
CA PHE A 65 20.07 -0.24 -1.16
C PHE A 65 21.32 0.58 -1.48
N ASN A 66 21.43 0.98 -2.75
CA ASN A 66 22.40 1.97 -3.17
C ASN A 66 22.10 3.35 -2.55
N PRO A 67 23.11 4.16 -2.23
CA PRO A 67 22.90 5.52 -1.75
C PRO A 67 22.09 6.36 -2.74
N VAL A 68 21.18 7.18 -2.20
CA VAL A 68 20.26 8.01 -3.00
C VAL A 68 20.56 9.49 -2.82
N PRO A 69 20.27 10.34 -3.83
CA PRO A 69 20.30 11.78 -3.66
C PRO A 69 19.30 12.26 -2.57
N PRO A 70 19.60 13.34 -1.82
CA PRO A 70 18.72 13.86 -0.78
C PRO A 70 17.29 14.15 -1.23
N GLU A 71 17.11 14.61 -2.47
CA GLU A 71 15.81 14.91 -3.06
C GLU A 71 14.94 13.67 -3.28
N LYS A 72 15.54 12.46 -3.33
CA LYS A 72 14.83 11.17 -3.49
C LYS A 72 14.61 10.45 -2.16
N LEU A 73 14.90 11.11 -1.05
CA LEU A 73 14.98 10.46 0.26
C LEU A 73 13.61 10.05 0.81
N LEU A 74 12.56 10.86 0.62
CA LEU A 74 11.21 10.52 1.07
C LEU A 74 10.69 9.20 0.47
N PRO A 75 10.59 9.02 -0.87
CA PRO A 75 10.19 7.74 -1.45
C PRO A 75 11.13 6.59 -1.09
N SER A 76 12.42 6.86 -0.86
CA SER A 76 13.38 5.83 -0.47
C SER A 76 13.18 5.36 0.97
N ILE A 77 12.78 6.24 1.89
CA ILE A 77 12.38 5.89 3.26
C ILE A 77 11.07 5.08 3.25
N GLU A 78 10.10 5.52 2.45
CA GLU A 78 8.83 4.79 2.25
C GLU A 78 9.09 3.37 1.73
N TRP A 79 10.01 3.23 0.77
CA TRP A 79 10.45 1.93 0.27
C TRP A 79 11.20 1.10 1.31
N ALA A 80 12.06 1.73 2.11
CA ALA A 80 12.79 1.06 3.18
C ALA A 80 11.84 0.45 4.23
N MET A 81 10.76 1.17 4.58
CA MET A 81 9.72 0.63 5.47
C MET A 81 9.00 -0.57 4.84
N ASN A 82 8.65 -0.52 3.55
CA ASN A 82 8.07 -1.68 2.85
C ASN A 82 9.01 -2.89 2.89
N TRP A 83 10.31 -2.65 2.67
CA TRP A 83 11.31 -3.72 2.68
C TRP A 83 11.45 -4.38 4.05
N CYS A 84 11.43 -3.60 5.14
CA CYS A 84 11.45 -4.16 6.51
C CYS A 84 10.29 -5.14 6.71
N VAL A 85 9.07 -4.74 6.33
CA VAL A 85 7.89 -5.59 6.47
C VAL A 85 8.01 -6.83 5.58
N ALA A 86 8.32 -6.67 4.29
CA ALA A 86 8.44 -7.81 3.39
C ALA A 86 9.53 -8.82 3.80
N ALA A 87 10.63 -8.33 4.38
CA ALA A 87 11.76 -9.17 4.76
C ALA A 87 11.56 -9.90 6.09
N TYR A 88 10.78 -9.35 7.03
CA TYR A 88 10.74 -9.84 8.41
C TYR A 88 9.34 -10.15 8.96
N GLU A 89 8.25 -9.75 8.29
CA GLU A 89 6.90 -10.10 8.70
C GLU A 89 6.52 -11.49 8.16
N HIS A 90 6.47 -12.47 9.07
CA HIS A 90 6.12 -13.87 8.76
C HIS A 90 5.01 -14.43 9.65
N ASN A 91 4.37 -13.59 10.48
CA ASN A 91 3.18 -13.97 11.25
C ASN A 91 1.89 -13.74 10.45
N HIS A 92 1.96 -12.95 9.38
CA HIS A 92 0.86 -12.65 8.48
C HIS A 92 1.21 -13.03 7.05
N LEU A 93 0.22 -13.46 6.27
CA LEU A 93 0.39 -13.65 4.84
C LEU A 93 0.41 -12.28 4.15
N LEU A 94 1.47 -12.03 3.37
CA LEU A 94 1.66 -10.79 2.62
C LEU A 94 1.43 -11.03 1.13
N ILE A 95 0.52 -10.25 0.53
CA ILE A 95 0.24 -10.27 -0.90
C ILE A 95 0.48 -8.88 -1.48
N HIS A 96 1.21 -8.77 -2.59
CA HIS A 96 1.39 -7.54 -3.33
C HIS A 96 0.06 -7.10 -3.95
N ALA A 97 -0.64 -6.22 -3.24
CA ALA A 97 -1.99 -5.79 -3.58
C ALA A 97 -2.32 -4.50 -2.84
N SER A 98 -3.26 -3.72 -3.39
CA SER A 98 -3.96 -2.71 -2.60
C SER A 98 -5.23 -3.31 -1.99
N VAL A 99 -5.62 -2.81 -0.82
CA VAL A 99 -6.82 -3.26 -0.09
C VAL A 99 -7.66 -2.04 0.28
N VAL A 100 -8.93 -2.08 -0.07
CA VAL A 100 -9.93 -1.09 0.36
C VAL A 100 -11.03 -1.77 1.14
N GLU A 101 -11.64 -1.02 2.05
CA GLU A 101 -12.73 -1.48 2.90
C GLU A 101 -13.93 -0.54 2.78
N ARG A 102 -15.12 -1.15 2.82
CA ARG A 102 -16.38 -0.46 3.02
C ARG A 102 -17.36 -1.38 3.72
N ASN A 103 -18.15 -0.84 4.63
CA ASN A 103 -19.19 -1.58 5.37
C ASN A 103 -18.66 -2.86 6.06
N ASN A 104 -17.46 -2.79 6.64
CA ASN A 104 -16.76 -3.88 7.32
C ASN A 104 -16.48 -5.10 6.42
N LYS A 105 -16.28 -4.88 5.13
CA LYS A 105 -15.82 -5.87 4.14
C LYS A 105 -14.70 -5.26 3.31
N SER A 106 -13.68 -6.06 3.00
CA SER A 106 -12.57 -5.60 2.17
C SER A 106 -12.58 -6.20 0.76
N ILE A 107 -11.97 -5.47 -0.16
CA ILE A 107 -11.66 -5.91 -1.52
C ILE A 107 -10.16 -5.82 -1.70
N ILE A 108 -9.57 -6.89 -2.25
CA ILE A 108 -8.13 -6.99 -2.52
C ILE A 108 -7.93 -6.81 -4.03
N PHE A 109 -7.03 -5.92 -4.43
CA PHE A 109 -6.63 -5.70 -5.82
C PHE A 109 -5.20 -6.20 -6.06
N PRO A 110 -5.01 -7.51 -6.31
CA PRO A 110 -3.70 -8.02 -6.70
C PRO A 110 -3.37 -7.52 -8.10
N ALA A 111 -2.20 -6.90 -8.27
CA ALA A 111 -1.79 -6.48 -9.60
C ALA A 111 -0.29 -6.24 -9.72
N GLN A 112 0.21 -6.38 -10.95
CA GLN A 112 1.52 -5.89 -11.32
C GLN A 112 1.57 -4.36 -11.20
N SER A 113 2.77 -3.83 -10.92
CA SER A 113 2.99 -2.38 -10.88
C SER A 113 2.56 -1.74 -12.21
N GLY A 114 1.73 -0.70 -12.15
CA GLY A 114 1.27 0.04 -13.33
C GLY A 114 -0.16 -0.27 -13.78
N SER A 115 -0.87 -1.20 -13.14
CA SER A 115 -2.27 -1.53 -13.45
C SER A 115 -3.30 -0.45 -13.09
N GLY A 116 -2.90 0.57 -12.31
CA GLY A 116 -3.80 1.57 -11.74
C GLY A 116 -4.27 1.29 -10.30
N LYS A 117 -3.79 0.22 -9.64
CA LYS A 117 -4.13 -0.15 -8.24
C LYS A 117 -4.06 1.01 -7.24
N SER A 118 -2.98 1.79 -7.29
CA SER A 118 -2.74 2.91 -6.39
C SER A 118 -3.68 4.07 -6.68
N THR A 119 -3.95 4.33 -7.95
CA THR A 119 -4.86 5.38 -8.41
C THR A 119 -6.29 5.05 -7.99
N LEU A 120 -6.77 3.85 -8.29
CA LEU A 120 -8.13 3.41 -7.95
C LEU A 120 -8.33 3.38 -6.43
N SER A 121 -7.43 2.76 -5.68
CA SER A 121 -7.59 2.62 -4.22
C SER A 121 -7.53 3.98 -3.51
N THR A 122 -6.65 4.89 -3.95
CA THR A 122 -6.61 6.27 -3.44
C THR A 122 -7.88 7.02 -3.81
N TYR A 123 -8.36 6.89 -5.06
CA TYR A 123 -9.61 7.49 -5.49
C TYR A 123 -10.79 7.02 -4.63
N LEU A 124 -10.92 5.70 -4.41
CA LEU A 124 -11.99 5.13 -3.57
C LEU A 124 -11.92 5.68 -2.14
N ALA A 125 -10.72 5.74 -1.56
CA ALA A 125 -10.54 6.25 -0.20
C ALA A 125 -10.94 7.73 -0.06
N LEU A 126 -10.60 8.55 -1.06
CA LEU A 126 -11.03 9.96 -1.13
C LEU A 126 -12.53 10.12 -1.44
N ASN A 127 -13.23 9.02 -1.75
CA ASN A 127 -14.65 8.96 -2.06
C ASN A 127 -15.44 8.06 -1.09
N GLY A 128 -15.02 8.02 0.18
CA GLY A 128 -15.81 7.45 1.28
C GLY A 128 -15.58 5.96 1.54
N TRP A 129 -14.60 5.35 0.89
CA TRP A 129 -14.05 4.05 1.28
C TRP A 129 -12.88 4.22 2.23
N HIS A 130 -12.37 3.13 2.78
CA HIS A 130 -11.14 3.13 3.57
C HIS A 130 -10.03 2.33 2.90
N LEU A 131 -8.95 3.00 2.47
CA LEU A 131 -7.69 2.32 2.15
C LEU A 131 -7.12 1.62 3.40
N PHE A 132 -6.96 0.30 3.34
CA PHE A 132 -6.24 -0.47 4.36
C PHE A 132 -4.75 -0.43 4.11
N TYR A 133 -4.30 -0.66 2.87
CA TYR A 133 -2.93 -0.41 2.43
C TYR A 133 -2.86 -0.47 0.90
N ASP A 134 -1.95 0.28 0.27
CA ASP A 134 -1.79 0.30 -1.19
C ASP A 134 -0.74 -0.70 -1.71
N GLU A 135 0.26 -1.06 -0.90
CA GLU A 135 1.41 -1.83 -1.39
C GLU A 135 1.36 -3.32 -0.98
N MET A 136 0.76 -3.64 0.17
CA MET A 136 0.68 -5.03 0.65
C MET A 136 -0.66 -5.30 1.33
N ALA A 137 -1.40 -6.30 0.87
CA ALA A 137 -2.44 -6.88 1.69
C ALA A 137 -1.79 -7.68 2.82
N VAL A 138 -2.14 -7.34 4.07
CA VAL A 138 -1.72 -8.08 5.27
C VAL A 138 -2.89 -8.91 5.76
N ILE A 139 -2.73 -10.23 5.76
CA ILE A 139 -3.80 -11.18 6.07
C ILE A 139 -3.41 -12.00 7.30
N ASP A 140 -4.28 -11.97 8.31
CA ASP A 140 -4.13 -12.82 9.49
C ASP A 140 -4.36 -14.30 9.12
N LEU A 141 -3.39 -15.15 9.44
CA LEU A 141 -3.39 -16.58 9.07
C LEU A 141 -4.45 -17.42 9.78
N LYS A 142 -5.11 -16.89 10.82
CA LYS A 142 -6.11 -17.64 11.63
C LYS A 142 -7.54 -17.17 11.43
N SER A 143 -7.72 -15.87 11.22
CA SER A 143 -9.03 -15.24 11.05
C SER A 143 -9.29 -14.85 9.60
N GLN A 144 -8.29 -14.87 8.71
CA GLN A 144 -8.40 -14.59 7.28
C GLN A 144 -8.95 -13.17 7.04
N LYS A 145 -8.72 -12.29 8.01
CA LYS A 145 -9.08 -10.89 7.95
C LYS A 145 -7.92 -10.10 7.38
N THR A 146 -8.24 -9.14 6.53
CA THR A 146 -7.27 -8.13 6.11
C THR A 146 -7.06 -7.14 7.25
N ILE A 147 -5.82 -6.76 7.51
CA ILE A 147 -5.43 -5.86 8.59
C ILE A 147 -5.19 -4.44 8.02
N PRO A 148 -5.77 -3.39 8.61
CA PRO A 148 -5.51 -2.02 8.18
C PRO A 148 -4.11 -1.57 8.62
N ILE A 149 -3.37 -0.91 7.72
CA ILE A 149 -2.04 -0.37 7.95
C ILE A 149 -2.05 1.14 7.69
N PHE A 150 -1.58 1.93 8.66
CA PHE A 150 -1.57 3.39 8.55
C PHE A 150 -0.37 3.88 7.72
N ARG A 151 -0.47 3.73 6.41
CA ARG A 151 0.57 4.11 5.43
C ARG A 151 -0.06 4.87 4.25
N PRO A 152 0.66 5.82 3.63
CA PRO A 152 0.18 6.52 2.46
C PRO A 152 0.17 5.60 1.24
N SER A 153 -0.63 5.94 0.24
CA SER A 153 -0.48 5.38 -1.10
C SER A 153 0.67 6.04 -1.85
N SER A 154 1.26 5.33 -2.81
CA SER A 154 2.40 5.82 -3.61
C SER A 154 1.99 6.02 -5.07
N LEU A 155 1.54 7.22 -5.41
CA LEU A 155 1.13 7.58 -6.76
C LEU A 155 2.33 7.84 -7.67
N LYS A 156 2.17 7.51 -8.96
CA LYS A 156 3.22 7.70 -9.97
C LYS A 156 2.70 8.45 -11.18
N ASN A 157 3.56 9.32 -11.73
CA ASN A 157 3.37 10.01 -13.01
C ASN A 157 1.95 10.62 -13.14
N GLU A 158 1.19 10.25 -14.16
CA GLU A 158 -0.16 10.76 -14.47
C GLU A 158 -1.13 10.56 -13.30
N SER A 159 -0.94 9.51 -12.49
CA SER A 159 -1.80 9.24 -11.33
C SER A 159 -1.77 10.35 -10.30
N ILE A 160 -0.64 11.06 -10.19
CA ILE A 160 -0.49 12.22 -9.31
C ILE A 160 -1.45 13.31 -9.75
N ASN A 161 -1.46 13.63 -11.04
CA ASN A 161 -2.33 14.67 -11.60
C ASN A 161 -3.82 14.28 -11.53
N ILE A 162 -4.14 13.01 -11.78
CA ILE A 162 -5.51 12.49 -11.67
C ILE A 162 -6.06 12.70 -10.25
N ILE A 163 -5.27 12.33 -9.24
CA ILE A 163 -5.71 12.46 -7.84
C ILE A 163 -5.68 13.92 -7.39
N ALA A 164 -4.63 14.68 -7.70
CA ALA A 164 -4.54 16.10 -7.38
C ALA A 164 -5.64 16.95 -8.03
N GLY A 165 -6.14 16.52 -9.20
CA GLY A 165 -7.25 17.17 -9.91
C GLY A 165 -8.63 16.92 -9.30
N LEU A 166 -8.76 16.03 -8.31
CA LEU A 166 -9.99 15.88 -7.55
C LEU A 166 -10.23 17.17 -6.75
N LYS A 167 -11.41 17.77 -6.88
CA LYS A 167 -11.79 19.02 -6.18
C LYS A 167 -12.07 18.78 -4.68
N LYS A 168 -11.08 18.24 -3.97
CA LYS A 168 -11.14 17.85 -2.55
C LYS A 168 -9.82 18.19 -1.86
N PRO A 169 -9.81 18.42 -0.53
CA PRO A 169 -8.57 18.55 0.22
C PRO A 169 -7.84 17.20 0.25
N ILE A 170 -6.57 17.19 -0.13
CA ILE A 170 -5.75 15.97 -0.22
C ILE A 170 -4.46 16.23 0.57
N ASN A 171 -4.15 15.36 1.54
CA ASN A 171 -2.85 15.35 2.19
C ASN A 171 -1.85 14.60 1.31
N MET A 172 -1.11 15.35 0.49
CA MET A 172 -0.16 14.82 -0.49
C MET A 172 1.22 15.42 -0.26
N SER A 173 2.26 14.60 -0.35
CA SER A 173 3.65 15.06 -0.30
C SER A 173 4.01 15.87 -1.55
N ASP A 174 5.12 16.60 -1.48
CA ASP A 174 5.77 17.11 -2.68
C ASP A 174 6.08 15.99 -3.67
N VAL A 175 6.05 16.33 -4.97
CA VAL A 175 6.37 15.39 -6.05
C VAL A 175 7.88 15.23 -6.14
N THR A 176 8.35 14.00 -5.95
CA THR A 176 9.74 13.64 -6.22
C THR A 176 9.88 13.24 -7.69
N VAL A 177 10.63 14.02 -8.46
CA VAL A 177 10.87 13.76 -9.90
C VAL A 177 12.10 12.85 -10.13
N GLU A 178 12.20 12.32 -11.35
CA GLU A 178 13.35 11.54 -11.83
C GLU A 178 13.74 10.33 -10.96
N THR A 179 12.77 9.67 -10.33
CA THR A 179 13.03 8.40 -9.65
C THR A 179 13.15 7.26 -10.67
N HIS A 180 13.67 6.10 -10.25
CA HIS A 180 13.69 4.89 -11.07
C HIS A 180 12.27 4.40 -11.47
N LYS A 181 11.21 4.90 -10.80
CA LYS A 181 9.80 4.59 -11.11
C LYS A 181 9.05 5.80 -11.71
N GLY A 182 9.76 6.84 -12.15
CA GLY A 182 9.16 8.10 -12.64
C GLY A 182 8.96 9.14 -11.55
N ALA A 183 7.97 10.04 -11.71
CA ALA A 183 7.58 10.96 -10.65
C ALA A 183 6.77 10.22 -9.58
N ILE A 184 7.02 10.50 -8.29
CA ILE A 184 6.32 9.87 -7.15
C ILE A 184 5.77 10.94 -6.22
N ALA A 185 4.54 10.76 -5.76
CA ALA A 185 3.96 11.50 -4.63
C ALA A 185 3.21 10.55 -3.70
N HIS A 186 3.27 10.83 -2.40
CA HIS A 186 2.59 10.02 -1.38
C HIS A 186 1.32 10.73 -0.95
N VAL A 187 0.20 9.99 -0.90
CA VAL A 187 -1.08 10.53 -0.43
C VAL A 187 -1.48 9.79 0.82
N MET A 188 -1.75 10.52 1.91
CA MET A 188 -2.33 9.94 3.11
C MET A 188 -3.85 10.17 3.08
N PRO A 189 -4.66 9.16 2.68
CA PRO A 189 -6.10 9.37 2.52
C PRO A 189 -6.83 9.49 3.87
N HIS A 190 -6.25 8.93 4.95
CA HIS A 190 -6.87 8.88 6.27
C HIS A 190 -6.14 9.72 7.29
N THR A 191 -6.91 10.34 8.18
CA THR A 191 -6.34 10.83 9.44
C THR A 191 -6.06 9.66 10.38
N ARG A 192 -5.17 9.87 11.37
CA ARG A 192 -4.92 8.87 12.43
C ARG A 192 -6.21 8.47 13.16
N LYS A 193 -7.14 9.41 13.36
CA LYS A 193 -8.43 9.15 14.01
C LYS A 193 -9.29 8.18 13.20
N ILE A 194 -9.38 8.37 11.89
CA ILE A 194 -10.12 7.46 11.00
C ILE A 194 -9.48 6.08 11.05
N TYR A 195 -8.16 6.00 10.89
CA TYR A 195 -7.42 4.74 10.99
C TYR A 195 -7.71 3.97 12.29
N GLN A 196 -7.70 4.65 13.44
CA GLN A 196 -7.98 4.04 14.74
C GLN A 196 -9.42 3.52 14.90
N SER A 197 -10.35 3.97 14.06
CA SER A 197 -11.72 3.44 14.03
C SER A 197 -11.86 2.21 13.12
N LEU A 198 -10.88 1.93 12.26
CA LEU A 198 -10.87 0.75 11.40
C LEU A 198 -10.58 -0.50 12.23
N SER A 199 -11.19 -1.61 11.82
CA SER A 199 -10.97 -2.92 12.41
C SER A 199 -10.63 -3.93 11.30
N PRO A 200 -9.84 -4.98 11.58
CA PRO A 200 -9.66 -6.06 10.63
C PRO A 200 -11.00 -6.65 10.20
N CYS A 201 -11.16 -6.87 8.90
CA CYS A 201 -12.41 -7.34 8.30
C CYS A 201 -12.16 -8.46 7.30
N LYS A 202 -13.20 -9.26 7.03
CA LYS A 202 -13.12 -10.34 6.04
C LYS A 202 -13.15 -9.73 4.63
N PRO A 203 -12.26 -10.18 3.73
CA PRO A 203 -12.40 -9.85 2.33
C PRO A 203 -13.64 -10.53 1.75
N CYS A 204 -14.33 -9.85 0.83
CA CYS A 204 -15.45 -10.42 0.07
C CYS A 204 -15.10 -10.68 -1.40
N ALA A 205 -14.08 -9.99 -1.92
CA ALA A 205 -13.67 -10.15 -3.30
C ALA A 205 -12.18 -9.89 -3.52
N VAL A 206 -11.66 -10.53 -4.56
CA VAL A 206 -10.32 -10.32 -5.10
C VAL A 206 -10.46 -9.95 -6.56
N ILE A 207 -9.96 -8.78 -6.95
CA ILE A 207 -10.26 -8.18 -8.26
C ILE A 207 -8.97 -7.79 -8.96
N SER A 208 -8.65 -8.50 -10.04
CA SER A 208 -7.59 -8.12 -10.96
C SER A 208 -8.11 -6.98 -11.83
N ILE A 209 -7.45 -5.83 -11.81
CA ILE A 209 -7.89 -4.64 -12.57
C ILE A 209 -6.93 -4.31 -13.70
N SER A 210 -7.50 -3.83 -14.81
CA SER A 210 -6.78 -3.30 -15.97
C SER A 210 -7.43 -2.01 -16.44
N TYR A 211 -6.64 -0.93 -16.52
CA TYR A 211 -7.12 0.33 -17.10
C TYR A 211 -6.92 0.34 -18.62
N ARG A 212 -7.99 0.65 -19.38
CA ARG A 212 -7.93 0.87 -20.83
C ARG A 212 -8.73 2.12 -21.18
N GLN A 213 -8.07 3.13 -21.76
CA GLN A 213 -8.73 4.40 -22.09
C GLN A 213 -9.89 4.20 -23.06
N GLY A 214 -11.06 4.76 -22.73
CA GLY A 214 -12.24 4.79 -23.59
C GLY A 214 -13.00 3.46 -23.75
N CYS A 215 -12.62 2.39 -23.03
CA CYS A 215 -13.39 1.15 -23.05
C CYS A 215 -14.64 1.24 -22.17
N ASN A 216 -15.63 0.40 -22.49
CA ASN A 216 -16.69 0.09 -21.53
C ASN A 216 -16.11 -0.71 -20.37
N THR A 217 -16.73 -0.61 -19.19
CA THR A 217 -16.36 -1.45 -18.05
C THR A 217 -16.80 -2.88 -18.33
N GLU A 218 -15.83 -3.80 -18.40
CA GLU A 218 -16.04 -5.23 -18.61
C GLU A 218 -15.67 -5.95 -17.31
N ILE A 219 -16.58 -6.78 -16.81
CA ILE A 219 -16.43 -7.52 -15.56
C ILE A 219 -16.60 -9.00 -15.88
N VAL A 220 -15.61 -9.81 -15.51
CA VAL A 220 -15.62 -11.26 -15.69
C VAL A 220 -15.39 -11.91 -14.34
N GLU A 221 -16.34 -12.72 -13.87
CA GLU A 221 -16.12 -13.56 -12.70
C GLU A 221 -15.23 -14.75 -13.07
N LEU A 222 -14.24 -15.00 -12.22
CA LEU A 222 -13.23 -16.05 -12.44
C LEU A 222 -13.51 -17.27 -11.58
N ASP A 223 -13.13 -18.43 -12.08
CA ASP A 223 -13.06 -19.64 -11.27
C ASP A 223 -12.09 -19.48 -10.11
N LYS A 224 -12.44 -20.07 -8.96
CA LYS A 224 -11.63 -20.02 -7.73
C LYS A 224 -10.19 -20.45 -7.95
N ALA A 225 -9.95 -21.47 -8.78
CA ALA A 225 -8.60 -21.97 -9.06
C ALA A 225 -7.73 -20.93 -9.80
N VAL A 226 -8.32 -20.21 -10.75
CA VAL A 226 -7.64 -19.13 -11.50
C VAL A 226 -7.36 -17.96 -10.56
N GLY A 227 -8.36 -17.57 -9.78
CA GLY A 227 -8.25 -16.50 -8.79
C GLY A 227 -7.17 -16.76 -7.73
N MET A 228 -7.17 -17.95 -7.12
CA MET A 228 -6.16 -18.37 -6.14
C MET A 228 -4.75 -18.37 -6.75
N SER A 229 -4.61 -18.84 -8.00
CA SER A 229 -3.31 -18.83 -8.70
C SER A 229 -2.76 -17.41 -8.86
N SER A 230 -3.61 -16.44 -9.21
CA SER A 230 -3.22 -15.02 -9.30
C SER A 230 -2.73 -14.47 -7.96
N MET A 231 -3.41 -14.81 -6.86
CA MET A 231 -2.99 -14.39 -5.52
C MET A 231 -1.65 -15.01 -5.11
N LEU A 232 -1.44 -16.30 -5.38
CA LEU A 232 -0.20 -17.01 -5.06
C LEU A 232 1.01 -16.36 -5.75
N LEU A 233 0.85 -15.98 -7.03
CA LEU A 233 1.90 -15.29 -7.79
C LEU A 233 2.30 -13.93 -7.21
N ASN A 234 1.41 -13.32 -6.43
CA ASN A 234 1.65 -12.03 -5.78
C ASN A 234 2.03 -12.17 -4.29
N ALA A 235 2.10 -13.37 -3.72
CA ALA A 235 2.39 -13.58 -2.31
C ALA A 235 3.91 -13.55 -2.02
N PHE A 236 4.37 -12.64 -1.16
CA PHE A 236 5.81 -12.43 -0.90
C PHE A 236 6.44 -13.51 -0.03
N ASN A 237 5.74 -13.90 1.03
CA ASN A 237 6.28 -14.76 2.08
C ASN A 237 5.59 -16.12 2.14
N TYR A 238 4.82 -16.48 1.10
CA TYR A 238 4.08 -17.74 1.02
C TYR A 238 5.00 -18.96 1.25
N SER A 239 6.14 -19.01 0.55
CA SER A 239 7.11 -20.10 0.68
C SER A 239 7.85 -20.10 2.02
N VAL A 240 7.97 -18.94 2.66
CA VAL A 240 8.62 -18.78 3.97
C VAL A 240 7.71 -19.30 5.09
N ILE A 241 6.42 -18.98 5.02
CA ILE A 241 5.41 -19.43 6.01
C ILE A 241 5.07 -20.91 5.82
N GLY A 242 5.04 -21.40 4.57
CA GLY A 242 4.81 -22.81 4.27
C GLY A 242 3.35 -23.23 4.42
N SER A 243 3.08 -24.34 5.11
CA SER A 243 1.75 -24.98 5.14
C SER A 243 0.64 -24.07 5.64
N SER A 244 0.89 -23.26 6.66
CA SER A 244 -0.12 -22.33 7.18
C SER A 244 -0.50 -21.24 6.16
N ALA A 245 0.42 -20.83 5.28
CA ALA A 245 0.10 -19.91 4.19
C ALA A 245 -0.74 -20.60 3.10
N PHE A 246 -0.47 -21.88 2.80
CA PHE A 246 -1.31 -22.68 1.90
C PHE A 246 -2.73 -22.81 2.43
N ASP A 247 -2.89 -23.24 3.69
CA ASP A 247 -4.20 -23.43 4.31
C ASP A 247 -4.99 -22.10 4.32
N SER A 248 -4.33 -21.00 4.70
CA SER A 248 -4.93 -19.67 4.70
C SER A 248 -5.35 -19.23 3.30
N MET A 249 -4.57 -19.55 2.26
CA MET A 249 -4.92 -19.22 0.87
C MET A 249 -6.11 -20.03 0.37
N VAL A 250 -6.19 -21.31 0.72
CA VAL A 250 -7.34 -22.16 0.40
C VAL A 250 -8.60 -21.63 1.09
N GLU A 251 -8.54 -21.35 2.39
CA GLU A 251 -9.70 -20.82 3.14
C GLU A 251 -10.15 -19.47 2.57
N LEU A 252 -9.20 -18.57 2.31
CA LEU A 252 -9.48 -17.28 1.71
C LEU A 252 -10.16 -17.44 0.34
N SER A 253 -9.63 -18.28 -0.54
CA SER A 253 -10.20 -18.54 -1.87
C SER A 253 -11.64 -19.09 -1.82
N ASN A 254 -12.01 -19.75 -0.73
CA ASN A 254 -13.37 -20.26 -0.53
C ASN A 254 -14.36 -19.20 -0.04
N SER A 255 -13.86 -18.13 0.58
CA SER A 255 -14.66 -17.05 1.19
C SER A 255 -14.82 -15.80 0.32
N VAL A 256 -14.11 -15.72 -0.81
CA VAL A 256 -14.12 -14.56 -1.71
C VAL A 256 -14.61 -14.92 -3.10
N ARG A 257 -15.16 -13.93 -3.80
CA ARG A 257 -15.39 -13.99 -5.26
C ARG A 257 -14.18 -13.43 -5.98
N PHE A 258 -13.89 -13.94 -7.17
CA PHE A 258 -12.77 -13.50 -7.99
C PHE A 258 -13.27 -12.82 -9.25
N PHE A 259 -12.71 -11.66 -9.58
CA PHE A 259 -13.07 -10.95 -10.80
C PHE A 259 -11.84 -10.47 -11.56
N GLU A 260 -11.97 -10.41 -12.87
CA GLU A 260 -11.15 -9.59 -13.74
C GLU A 260 -11.98 -8.43 -14.25
N VAL A 261 -11.45 -7.21 -14.15
CA VAL A 261 -12.14 -6.00 -14.55
C VAL A 261 -11.28 -5.15 -15.46
N THR A 262 -11.77 -4.89 -16.66
CA THR A 262 -11.20 -3.87 -17.55
C THR A 262 -12.07 -2.63 -17.51
N TYR A 263 -11.50 -1.46 -17.25
CA TYR A 263 -12.27 -0.24 -17.05
C TYR A 263 -11.57 1.00 -17.60
N SER A 264 -12.35 2.03 -17.91
CA SER A 264 -11.86 3.36 -18.27
C SER A 264 -12.33 4.45 -17.31
N ASN A 265 -13.42 4.18 -16.58
CA ASN A 265 -14.08 5.12 -15.69
C ASN A 265 -14.06 4.60 -14.24
N MET A 266 -13.47 5.38 -13.33
CA MET A 266 -13.35 4.99 -11.91
C MET A 266 -14.68 5.05 -11.16
N GLN A 267 -15.63 5.90 -11.58
CA GLN A 267 -16.96 5.98 -10.98
C GLN A 267 -17.77 4.71 -11.27
N ASP A 268 -17.76 4.22 -12.51
CA ASP A 268 -18.47 2.99 -12.89
C ASP A 268 -17.94 1.79 -12.09
N LEU A 269 -16.62 1.66 -12.01
CA LEU A 269 -16.00 0.63 -11.18
C LEU A 269 -16.37 0.80 -9.69
N ALA A 270 -16.34 2.02 -9.15
CA ALA A 270 -16.72 2.26 -7.76
C ALA A 270 -18.18 1.88 -7.44
N LEU A 271 -19.10 2.02 -8.41
CA LEU A 271 -20.50 1.57 -8.27
C LEU A 271 -20.58 0.04 -8.18
N PHE A 272 -19.96 -0.67 -9.12
CA PHE A 272 -19.90 -2.14 -9.08
C PHE A 272 -19.31 -2.66 -7.76
N LEU A 273 -18.19 -2.09 -7.31
CA LEU A 273 -17.58 -2.48 -6.04
C LEU A 273 -18.51 -2.26 -4.85
N ALA A 274 -19.30 -1.17 -4.86
CA ALA A 274 -20.25 -0.87 -3.80
C ALA A 274 -21.40 -1.89 -3.75
N GLU A 275 -21.94 -2.26 -4.91
CA GLU A 275 -22.96 -3.30 -5.05
C GLU A 275 -22.44 -4.66 -4.57
N LEU A 276 -21.19 -4.99 -4.92
CA LEU A 276 -20.52 -6.23 -4.52
C LEU A 276 -20.35 -6.32 -3.00
N VAL A 277 -19.96 -5.23 -2.34
CA VAL A 277 -19.87 -5.15 -0.87
C VAL A 277 -21.25 -5.31 -0.22
N ASN A 278 -22.28 -4.70 -0.80
CA ASN A 278 -23.64 -4.76 -0.26
C ASN A 278 -24.33 -6.11 -0.51
N GLY A 279 -23.76 -6.97 -1.36
CA GLY A 279 -24.34 -8.27 -1.70
C GLY A 279 -25.51 -8.17 -2.68
N SER A 280 -25.53 -7.13 -3.51
CA SER A 280 -26.59 -6.89 -4.50
C SER A 280 -26.24 -7.40 -5.91
N VAL A 281 -25.05 -7.98 -6.10
CA VAL A 281 -24.61 -8.57 -7.36
C VAL A 281 -25.03 -10.05 -7.39
N ASP A 282 -26.33 -10.27 -7.54
CA ASP A 282 -26.94 -11.55 -7.88
C ASP A 282 -27.55 -11.42 -9.30
N GLY A 283 -27.04 -12.20 -10.26
CA GLY A 283 -27.59 -12.35 -11.62
C GLY A 283 -26.66 -11.91 -12.73
#